data_AF-A0A6J5TVP4-F1
#
_entry.id   AF-A0A6J5TVP4-F1
#
_cell.length_a   1.000
_cell.length_b   1.000
_cell.length_c   1.000
_cell.angle_alpha   90.00
_cell.angle_beta   90.00
_cell.angle_gamma   90.00
#
_symmetry.space_group_name_H-M   'P 1'
#
loop_
_entity.id
_entity.type
_entity.pdbx_description
1 polymer ?
#
loop_
_entity_poly.entity_id
_entity_poly.type
_entity_poly.pdbx_seq_one_letter_code
_entity_poly.pdbx_strand_id
1 'polypeptide(L)'
;MEIGNCEFVAQLIYECPGLVWERNRKGWTIIHAAVWHRHETIFSLIYEVGIVKNVIATFKDKEDGSTLLHLAARSAPVSQLNRLAGAGHCFA
;
A
#
# COMPACT_ATOMS: atom_id res chain seq x y z
N MET A 1 -1.33 2.50 20.08
CA MET A 1 0.15 2.55 20.17
C MET A 1 0.70 2.33 18.77
N GLU A 2 0.78 3.38 17.93
CA GLU A 2 1.16 3.23 16.51
C GLU A 2 2.30 4.18 16.09
N ILE A 3 2.68 5.13 16.96
CA ILE A 3 3.71 6.13 16.69
C ILE A 3 5.10 5.47 16.57
N GLY A 4 5.40 4.49 17.43
CA GLY A 4 6.70 3.81 17.44
C GLY A 4 7.00 2.99 16.17
N ASN A 5 5.97 2.46 15.49
CA ASN A 5 6.18 1.71 14.25
C ASN A 5 6.49 2.62 13.06
N CYS A 6 5.97 3.84 13.04
CA CYS A 6 6.22 4.78 11.93
C CYS A 6 7.66 5.32 11.98
N GLU A 7 8.12 5.70 13.17
CA GLU A 7 9.47 6.23 13.40
C GLU A 7 10.53 5.15 13.16
N PHE A 8 10.26 3.92 13.61
CA PHE A 8 11.11 2.76 13.32
C PHE A 8 11.22 2.49 11.81
N VAL A 9 10.11 2.53 11.08
CA VAL A 9 10.12 2.34 9.62
C VAL A 9 10.87 3.47 8.92
N ALA A 10 10.71 4.72 9.36
CA ALA A 10 11.45 5.86 8.82
C ALA A 10 12.96 5.69 9.03
N GLN A 11 13.38 5.36 10.26
CA GLN A 11 14.78 5.11 10.58
C GLN A 11 15.34 3.92 9.78
N LEU A 12 14.57 2.85 9.64
CA LEU A 12 14.98 1.66 8.90
C LEU A 12 15.17 1.94 7.40
N ILE A 13 14.28 2.76 6.80
CA ILE A 13 14.42 3.18 5.40
C ILE A 13 15.62 4.13 5.24
N TYR A 14 15.89 4.99 6.22
CA TYR A 14 17.05 5.88 6.22
C TYR A 14 18.38 5.11 6.31
N GLU A 15 18.48 4.15 7.22
CA GLU A 15 19.68 3.33 7.40
C GLU A 15 19.86 2.32 6.26
N CYS A 16 18.76 1.79 5.72
CA CYS A 16 18.76 0.76 4.68
C CYS A 16 17.79 1.12 3.54
N PRO A 17 18.15 2.07 2.65
CA PRO A 17 17.30 2.50 1.56
C PRO A 17 17.02 1.38 0.54
N GLY A 18 17.85 0.34 0.49
CA GLY A 18 17.60 -0.85 -0.34
C GLY A 18 16.37 -1.65 0.08
N LEU A 19 15.94 -1.57 1.35
CA LEU A 19 14.86 -2.37 1.91
C LEU A 19 13.49 -2.07 1.26
N VAL A 20 13.30 -0.87 0.72
CA VAL A 20 12.05 -0.52 0.00
C VAL A 20 11.83 -1.40 -1.24
N TRP A 21 12.90 -1.98 -1.80
CA TRP A 21 12.87 -2.87 -2.96
C TRP A 21 12.73 -4.34 -2.59
N GLU A 22 12.98 -4.70 -1.33
CA GLU A 22 12.92 -6.08 -0.86
C GLU A 22 11.48 -6.61 -0.88
N ARG A 23 11.36 -7.89 -1.23
CA ARG A 23 10.07 -8.56 -1.44
C ARG A 23 9.94 -9.76 -0.53
N ASN A 24 8.82 -9.82 0.20
CA ASN A 24 8.49 -11.00 0.98
C ASN A 24 8.03 -12.17 0.07
N ARG A 25 7.62 -13.30 0.68
CA ARG A 25 7.17 -14.50 -0.05
C ARG A 25 5.96 -14.25 -0.98
N LYS A 26 5.08 -13.31 -0.63
CA LYS A 26 3.95 -12.86 -1.46
C LYS A 26 4.36 -11.92 -2.59
N GLY A 27 5.64 -11.55 -2.66
CA GLY A 27 6.14 -10.55 -3.59
C GLY A 27 5.86 -9.12 -3.16
N TRP A 28 5.42 -8.90 -1.92
CA TRP A 28 5.09 -7.59 -1.36
C TRP A 28 6.32 -6.89 -0.81
N THR A 29 6.39 -5.60 -1.08
CA THR A 29 7.32 -4.67 -0.43
C THR A 29 6.67 -4.04 0.81
N ILE A 30 7.43 -3.24 1.55
CA ILE A 30 6.92 -2.47 2.70
C ILE A 30 5.74 -1.55 2.33
N ILE A 31 5.68 -1.06 1.08
CA ILE A 31 4.56 -0.24 0.57
C ILE A 31 3.27 -1.06 0.47
N HIS A 32 3.35 -2.30 0.00
CA HIS A 32 2.18 -3.17 -0.12
C HIS A 32 1.58 -3.44 1.26
N ALA A 33 2.42 -3.70 2.26
CA ALA A 33 1.99 -3.86 3.65
C ALA A 33 1.36 -2.56 4.21
N ALA A 34 1.99 -1.41 3.99
CA ALA A 34 1.46 -0.12 4.45
C ALA A 34 0.08 0.20 3.86
N VAL A 35 -0.12 -0.06 2.56
CA VAL A 35 -1.40 0.14 1.87
C VAL A 35 -2.47 -0.86 2.34
N TRP A 36 -2.08 -2.12 2.53
CA TRP A 36 -2.99 -3.16 3.02
C TRP A 36 -3.54 -2.81 4.41
N HIS A 37 -2.68 -2.34 5.31
CA HIS A 37 -3.05 -1.97 6.68
C HIS A 37 -3.61 -0.54 6.83
N ARG A 38 -3.66 0.26 5.75
CA ARG A 38 -4.11 1.68 5.78
C ARG A 38 -3.34 2.56 6.76
N HIS A 39 -2.05 2.32 6.92
CA HIS A 39 -1.22 3.16 7.76
C HIS A 39 -0.85 4.44 7.00
N GLU A 40 -1.72 5.44 7.04
CA GLU A 40 -1.56 6.71 6.30
C GLU A 40 -0.23 7.39 6.59
N THR A 41 0.24 7.35 7.84
CA THR A 41 1.54 7.92 8.25
C THR A 41 2.72 7.21 7.56
N ILE A 42 2.70 5.88 7.51
CA ILE A 42 3.75 5.09 6.84
C ILE A 42 3.67 5.28 5.33
N PHE A 43 2.46 5.33 4.78
CA PHE A 43 2.27 5.63 3.37
C PHE A 43 2.81 7.01 3.01
N SER A 44 2.52 8.04 3.81
CA SER A 44 3.02 9.41 3.60
C SER A 44 4.54 9.48 3.68
N LEU A 45 5.16 8.80 4.66
CA LEU A 45 6.62 8.68 4.79
C LEU A 45 7.25 8.07 3.54
N ILE A 46 6.65 7.01 2.98
CA ILE A 46 7.17 6.36 1.78
C ILE A 46 6.82 7.16 0.51
N TYR A 47 5.74 7.93 0.53
CA TYR A 47 5.30 8.77 -0.59
C TYR A 47 6.32 9.88 -0.91
N GLU A 48 7.03 10.38 0.10
CA GLU A 48 8.13 11.35 -0.08
C GLU A 48 9.34 10.75 -0.82
N VAL A 49 9.46 9.43 -0.90
CA VAL A 49 10.58 8.73 -1.58
C VAL A 49 10.44 8.74 -3.12
N GLY A 50 9.45 9.44 -3.68
CA GLY A 50 9.42 9.82 -5.10
C GLY A 50 9.26 8.65 -6.09
N ILE A 51 10.21 8.51 -7.04
CA ILE A 51 10.16 7.58 -8.20
C ILE A 51 9.94 6.11 -7.80
N VAL A 52 10.39 5.75 -6.59
CA VAL A 52 10.27 4.42 -6.01
C VAL A 52 8.81 3.93 -5.98
N LYS A 53 7.85 4.84 -5.75
CA LYS A 53 6.41 4.50 -5.71
C LYS A 53 5.90 3.98 -7.05
N ASN A 54 6.33 4.58 -8.16
CA ASN A 54 5.81 4.26 -9.48
C ASN A 54 6.27 2.86 -9.89
N VAL A 55 7.52 2.51 -9.57
CA VAL A 55 8.06 1.18 -9.85
C VAL A 55 7.38 0.14 -8.96
N ILE A 56 7.27 0.40 -7.65
CA ILE A 56 6.65 -0.55 -6.73
C ILE A 56 5.16 -0.77 -7.02
N ALA A 57 4.45 0.26 -7.51
CA ALA A 57 3.05 0.13 -7.92
C ALA A 57 2.85 -0.85 -9.10
N THR A 58 3.89 -1.11 -9.90
CA THR A 58 3.84 -2.13 -10.97
C THR A 58 4.01 -3.55 -10.45
N PHE A 59 4.49 -3.72 -9.22
CA PHE A 59 4.67 -5.05 -8.66
C PHE A 59 3.31 -5.67 -8.36
N LYS A 60 3.28 -6.99 -8.58
CA LYS A 60 2.11 -7.82 -8.36
C LYS A 60 2.38 -8.77 -7.22
N ASP A 61 1.35 -8.96 -6.41
CA ASP A 61 1.23 -10.11 -5.53
C ASP A 61 1.42 -11.40 -6.33
N LYS A 62 2.19 -12.34 -5.78
CA LYS A 62 2.51 -13.60 -6.45
C LYS A 62 1.38 -14.62 -6.41
N GLU A 63 0.47 -14.52 -5.45
CA GLU A 63 -0.65 -15.46 -5.27
C GLU A 63 -1.81 -15.08 -6.19
N ASP A 64 -2.29 -13.84 -6.11
CA ASP A 64 -3.51 -13.37 -6.81
C ASP A 64 -3.20 -12.48 -8.03
N GLY A 65 -1.92 -12.11 -8.25
CA GLY A 65 -1.57 -11.12 -9.28
C GLY A 65 -2.02 -9.69 -8.97
N SER A 66 -2.51 -9.44 -7.75
CA SER A 66 -3.07 -8.15 -7.30
C SER A 66 -1.98 -7.06 -7.28
N THR A 67 -2.29 -5.89 -7.83
CA THR A 67 -1.42 -4.71 -7.73
C THR A 67 -1.69 -3.93 -6.46
N LEU A 68 -0.83 -2.95 -6.15
CA LEU A 68 -1.00 -2.05 -5.01
C LEU A 68 -2.40 -1.38 -4.98
N LEU A 69 -2.96 -1.02 -6.13
CA LEU A 69 -4.29 -0.43 -6.23
C LEU A 69 -5.41 -1.44 -5.89
N HIS A 70 -5.27 -2.70 -6.31
CA HIS A 70 -6.21 -3.75 -5.92
C HIS A 70 -6.20 -3.97 -4.41
N LEU A 71 -5.01 -3.95 -3.79
CA LEU A 71 -4.86 -4.05 -2.34
C LEU A 71 -5.51 -2.86 -1.61
N ALA A 72 -5.33 -1.64 -2.14
CA ALA A 72 -5.98 -0.44 -1.60
C ALA A 72 -7.51 -0.48 -1.70
N ALA A 73 -8.05 -1.03 -2.79
CA ALA A 73 -9.49 -1.21 -2.94
C ALA A 73 -10.03 -2.30 -1.99
N ARG A 74 -9.33 -3.43 -1.86
CA ARG A 74 -9.71 -4.54 -0.97
C ARG A 74 -9.71 -4.15 0.50
N SER A 75 -8.78 -3.31 0.93
CA SER A 75 -8.73 -2.86 2.32
C SER A 75 -9.80 -1.82 2.64
N ALA A 76 -10.57 -1.31 1.65
CA ALA A 76 -11.49 -0.20 1.85
C ALA A 76 -12.67 -0.57 2.76
N PRO A 77 -13.09 0.32 3.67
CA PRO A 77 -14.31 0.11 4.42
C PRO A 77 -15.47 -0.17 3.46
N VAL A 78 -16.34 -1.13 3.81
CA VAL A 78 -17.51 -1.50 2.98
C VAL A 78 -18.38 -0.27 2.68
N SER A 79 -18.42 0.72 3.56
CA SER A 79 -19.10 2.00 3.34
C SER A 79 -18.54 2.82 2.17
N GLN A 80 -17.24 2.71 1.86
CA GLN A 80 -16.61 3.36 0.69
C GLN A 80 -16.77 2.51 -0.57
N LEU A 81 -16.79 1.17 -0.44
CA LEU A 81 -17.09 0.27 -1.55
C LEU A 81 -18.54 0.42 -2.04
N ASN A 82 -19.50 0.60 -1.13
CA ASN A 82 -20.90 0.86 -1.46
C ASN A 82 -21.13 2.20 -2.16
N ARG A 83 -20.29 3.21 -1.92
CA ARG A 83 -20.34 4.48 -2.68
C ARG A 83 -19.91 4.31 -4.14
N LEU A 84 -18.98 3.41 -4.41
CA LEU A 84 -18.54 3.08 -5.77
C LEU A 84 -19.55 2.16 -6.48
N ALA A 85 -20.13 1.19 -5.77
CA ALA A 85 -21.16 0.30 -6.30
C ALA A 85 -22.52 1.03 -6.54
N GLY A 86 -22.84 2.02 -5.72
CA GLY A 86 -24.07 2.84 -5.85
C GLY A 86 -24.11 3.72 -7.09
N ALA A 87 -22.99 3.91 -7.80
CA ALA A 87 -22.95 4.63 -9.08
C ALA A 87 -23.26 3.74 -10.30
N GLY A 88 -23.47 2.43 -10.10
CA GLY A 88 -23.74 1.46 -11.17
C GLY A 88 -25.22 1.08 -11.39
N HIS A 89 -26.16 1.68 -10.66
CA HIS A 89 -27.58 1.31 -10.69
C HIS A 89 -28.49 2.40 -11.28
N CYS A 90 -28.03 3.11 -12.30
CA CYS A 90 -28.86 3.96 -13.15
C CYS A 90 -28.55 3.69 -14.63
N PHE A 91 -28.94 2.52 -15.12
CA PHE A 91 -29.36 2.37 -16.52
C PHE A 91 -30.73 1.71 -16.50
N ALA A 92 -31.72 2.54 -16.88
CA ALA A 92 -33.05 2.13 -17.33
C ALA A 92 -32.95 1.40 -18.68
#